data_AF-A0A6J1SF48-F1
#
_entry.id   AF-A0A6J1SF48-F1
#
_cell.length_a   1.000
_cell.length_b   1.000
_cell.length_c   1.000
_cell.angle_alpha   90.00
_cell.angle_beta   90.00
_cell.angle_gamma   90.00
#
_symmetry.space_group_name_H-M   'P 1'
#
loop_
_entity.id
_entity.type
_entity.pdbx_description
1 polymer ?
#
loop_
_entity_poly.entity_id
_entity_poly.type
_entity_poly.pdbx_seq_one_letter_code
_entity_poly.pdbx_strand_id
1 'polypeptide(L)'
;MARNYHRRLALAVALMSALLAVQAFDLQRSLLPPELAGLSAAELLAAVTADPDCTFANPTDATVRKETACAGCTVVKTCVYAGSIGWIAGKNSSCSGGTPWCNDGACSATPSPTLNCNSAKADDTFQCPSNGYWPNLASCNKYWMCTSAGAFAGDCSGYNNAVYDPLTTLCVPKSQVTCSTISCKNAPAYQVVPSAPWLYAVCTSDNLADAVVLKCENQNQRYNGTNCVNACNQAGRFPLWAPDSAAGAAGADTGSYFECVANGNELIGPTVGKCPGKGTFDSATSRCTFT
;
A
#
# COMPACT_ATOMS: atom_id res chain seq x y z
N MET A 1 36.30 -4.96 -60.80
CA MET A 1 37.22 -5.15 -59.66
C MET A 1 36.88 -4.29 -58.43
N ALA A 2 36.21 -3.14 -58.54
CA ALA A 2 35.91 -2.24 -57.40
C ALA A 2 34.95 -2.78 -56.32
N ARG A 3 33.99 -3.66 -56.68
CA ARG A 3 32.95 -4.16 -55.76
C ARG A 3 33.46 -5.07 -54.63
N ASN A 4 34.57 -5.79 -54.87
CA ASN A 4 35.19 -6.65 -53.86
C ASN A 4 36.06 -5.87 -52.85
N TYR A 5 36.55 -4.69 -53.24
CA TYR A 5 37.35 -3.84 -52.34
C TYR A 5 36.48 -3.21 -51.24
N HIS A 6 35.29 -2.71 -51.58
CA HIS A 6 34.38 -2.11 -50.59
C HIS A 6 33.83 -3.11 -49.56
N ARG A 7 33.55 -4.36 -49.96
CA ARG A 7 33.13 -5.41 -49.02
C ARG A 7 34.24 -5.79 -48.04
N ARG A 8 35.48 -5.88 -48.51
CA ARG A 8 36.65 -6.15 -47.64
C ARG A 8 36.94 -4.98 -46.71
N LEU A 9 36.80 -3.74 -47.18
CA LEU A 9 36.95 -2.55 -46.34
C LEU A 9 35.86 -2.47 -45.26
N ALA A 10 34.60 -2.75 -45.61
CA ALA A 10 33.50 -2.74 -44.64
C ALA A 10 33.65 -3.84 -43.58
N LEU A 11 34.11 -5.04 -43.97
CA LEU A 11 34.40 -6.12 -43.01
C LEU A 11 35.58 -5.77 -42.11
N ALA A 12 36.64 -5.17 -42.66
CA ALA A 12 37.81 -4.76 -41.89
C ALA A 12 37.48 -3.62 -40.91
N VAL A 13 36.63 -2.67 -41.31
CA VAL A 13 36.14 -1.60 -40.41
C VAL A 13 35.24 -2.18 -39.33
N ALA A 14 34.33 -3.10 -39.65
CA ALA A 14 33.48 -3.76 -38.65
C ALA A 14 34.31 -4.61 -37.66
N LEU A 15 35.33 -5.34 -38.13
CA LEU A 15 36.25 -6.07 -37.27
C LEU A 15 37.09 -5.13 -36.41
N MET A 16 37.61 -4.04 -36.96
CA MET A 16 38.36 -3.03 -36.19
C MET A 16 37.48 -2.34 -35.15
N SER A 17 36.23 -2.00 -35.47
CA SER A 17 35.27 -1.46 -34.51
C SER A 17 34.90 -2.47 -33.42
N ALA A 18 34.76 -3.75 -33.76
CA ALA A 18 34.55 -4.81 -32.78
C ALA A 18 35.79 -5.05 -31.90
N LEU A 19 37.00 -5.05 -32.47
CA LEU A 19 38.25 -5.16 -31.72
C LEU A 19 38.47 -3.95 -30.80
N LEU A 20 38.16 -2.74 -31.25
CA LEU A 20 38.23 -1.53 -30.42
C LEU A 20 37.19 -1.54 -29.29
N ALA A 21 35.98 -2.08 -29.54
CA ALA A 21 34.97 -2.27 -28.51
C ALA A 21 35.37 -3.34 -27.46
N VAL A 22 36.02 -4.42 -27.89
CA VAL A 22 36.57 -5.45 -27.00
C VAL A 22 37.75 -4.91 -26.18
N GLN A 23 38.67 -4.16 -26.81
CA GLN A 23 39.78 -3.52 -26.09
C GLN A 23 39.32 -2.47 -25.08
N ALA A 24 38.26 -1.69 -25.38
CA ALA A 24 37.67 -0.76 -24.44
C ALA A 24 37.02 -1.49 -23.24
N PHE A 25 36.36 -2.63 -23.49
CA PHE A 25 35.78 -3.48 -22.44
C PHE A 25 36.85 -4.12 -21.53
N ASP A 26 37.94 -4.62 -22.10
CA ASP A 26 39.05 -5.20 -21.33
C ASP A 26 39.83 -4.13 -20.54
N LEU A 27 39.99 -2.92 -21.07
CA LEU A 27 40.59 -1.81 -20.33
C LEU A 27 39.69 -1.39 -19.15
N GLN A 28 38.38 -1.30 -19.36
CA GLN A 28 37.42 -1.03 -18.28
C GLN A 28 37.40 -2.14 -17.23
N ARG A 29 37.68 -3.39 -17.60
CA ARG A 29 37.74 -4.53 -16.67
C ARG A 29 38.89 -4.41 -15.66
N SER A 30 40.01 -3.80 -16.07
CA SER A 30 41.17 -3.54 -15.19
C SER A 30 40.91 -2.43 -14.15
N LEU A 31 39.89 -1.60 -14.37
CA LEU A 31 39.46 -0.53 -13.47
C LEU A 31 38.35 -0.96 -12.52
N LEU A 32 37.81 -2.16 -12.68
CA LEU A 32 36.76 -2.68 -11.81
C LEU A 32 37.38 -3.19 -10.49
N PRO A 33 36.70 -2.94 -9.35
CA PRO A 33 37.06 -3.55 -8.09
C PRO A 33 37.23 -5.09 -8.23
N PRO A 34 38.19 -5.71 -7.51
CA PRO A 34 38.44 -7.16 -7.57
C PRO A 34 37.19 -8.00 -7.30
N GLU A 35 36.22 -7.46 -6.56
CA GLU A 35 34.95 -8.11 -6.25
C GLU A 35 34.04 -8.33 -7.48
N LEU A 36 34.27 -7.62 -8.59
CA LEU A 36 33.49 -7.73 -9.83
C LEU A 36 34.21 -8.52 -10.93
N ALA A 37 35.45 -8.96 -10.69
CA ALA A 37 36.28 -9.67 -11.67
C ALA A 37 35.71 -11.05 -12.06
N GLY A 38 34.84 -11.63 -11.24
CA GLY A 38 34.21 -12.93 -11.46
C GLY A 38 32.91 -12.92 -12.27
N LEU A 39 32.37 -11.74 -12.63
CA LEU A 39 31.10 -11.63 -13.36
C LEU A 39 31.30 -11.81 -14.88
N SER A 40 30.32 -12.45 -15.53
CA SER A 40 30.23 -12.55 -16.99
C SER A 40 29.91 -11.21 -17.63
N ALA A 41 30.17 -11.05 -18.93
CA ALA A 41 29.91 -9.79 -19.64
C ALA A 41 28.42 -9.38 -19.63
N ALA A 42 27.49 -10.34 -19.59
CA ALA A 42 26.06 -10.07 -19.49
C ALA A 42 25.65 -9.62 -18.07
N GLU A 43 26.23 -10.23 -17.03
CA GLU A 43 26.04 -9.80 -15.63
C GLU A 43 26.66 -8.42 -15.39
N LEU A 44 27.80 -8.14 -16.00
CA LEU A 44 28.44 -6.84 -15.96
C LEU A 44 27.58 -5.78 -16.66
N LEU A 45 27.05 -6.08 -17.85
CA LEU A 45 26.17 -5.16 -18.58
C LEU A 45 24.85 -4.87 -17.83
N ALA A 46 24.28 -5.88 -17.15
CA ALA A 46 23.11 -5.72 -16.30
C ALA A 46 23.42 -4.97 -14.98
N ALA A 47 24.66 -5.05 -14.49
CA ALA A 47 25.11 -4.37 -13.28
C ALA A 47 25.59 -2.93 -13.50
N VAL A 48 25.74 -2.44 -14.74
CA VAL A 48 26.30 -1.11 -15.05
C VAL A 48 25.26 0.01 -15.03
N THR A 49 23.99 -0.27 -14.72
CA THR A 49 23.00 0.78 -14.46
C THR A 49 22.96 1.14 -12.98
N ALA A 50 22.99 2.44 -12.67
CA ALA A 50 22.81 2.93 -11.31
C ALA A 50 21.50 2.39 -10.72
N ASP A 51 21.59 1.76 -9.55
CA ASP A 51 20.42 1.17 -8.88
C ASP A 51 19.79 2.20 -7.92
N PRO A 52 18.49 2.51 -8.05
CA PRO A 52 17.82 3.52 -7.24
C PRO A 52 17.71 3.14 -5.75
N ASP A 53 17.82 1.87 -5.39
CA ASP A 53 17.85 1.42 -3.99
C ASP A 53 19.23 1.66 -3.36
N CYS A 54 20.27 1.84 -4.18
CA CYS A 54 21.66 2.07 -3.77
C CYS A 54 22.01 3.57 -3.76
N THR A 55 21.16 4.42 -3.17
CA THR A 55 21.40 5.87 -3.09
C THR A 55 21.69 6.33 -1.66
N PHE A 56 22.96 6.31 -1.28
CA PHE A 56 23.48 7.23 -0.26
C PHE A 56 24.62 8.06 -0.86
N ALA A 57 24.63 9.35 -0.51
CA ALA A 57 25.67 10.29 -0.93
C ALA A 57 27.00 9.90 -0.27
N ASN A 58 27.93 9.37 -1.06
CA ASN A 58 29.27 9.08 -0.57
C ASN A 58 30.10 10.38 -0.62
N PRO A 59 30.70 10.87 0.48
CA PRO A 59 31.66 11.96 0.41
C PRO A 59 32.89 11.53 -0.39
N THR A 60 33.63 12.49 -0.97
CA THR A 60 34.82 12.29 -1.81
C THR A 60 35.95 11.48 -1.16
N ASP A 61 35.81 11.18 0.13
CA ASP A 61 36.86 10.65 1.00
C ASP A 61 36.47 9.30 1.63
N ALA A 62 35.32 8.73 1.25
CA ALA A 62 34.83 7.50 1.84
C ALA A 62 35.67 6.27 1.44
N THR A 63 36.24 5.62 2.43
CA THR A 63 37.04 4.38 2.31
C THR A 63 36.18 3.13 2.10
N VAL A 64 34.85 3.25 2.18
CA VAL A 64 33.90 2.14 2.07
C VAL A 64 33.44 1.97 0.61
N ARG A 65 33.88 0.89 -0.03
CA ARG A 65 33.55 0.53 -1.44
C ARG A 65 32.37 -0.45 -1.56
N LYS A 66 31.79 -0.85 -0.42
CA LYS A 66 30.73 -1.84 -0.33
C LYS A 66 29.80 -1.53 0.84
N GLU A 67 28.51 -1.42 0.55
CA GLU A 67 27.45 -1.23 1.54
C GLU A 67 26.33 -2.26 1.32
N THR A 68 25.36 -2.28 2.22
CA THR A 68 24.13 -3.06 2.07
C THR A 68 22.92 -2.15 2.18
N ALA A 69 21.93 -2.40 1.35
CA ALA A 69 20.65 -1.71 1.33
C ALA A 69 19.52 -2.73 1.33
N CYS A 70 18.33 -2.32 1.73
CA CYS A 70 17.16 -3.18 1.62
C CYS A 70 16.55 -3.07 0.23
N ALA A 71 16.39 -4.23 -0.43
CA ALA A 71 15.64 -4.35 -1.67
C ALA A 71 14.24 -4.89 -1.34
N GLY A 72 13.40 -4.03 -0.77
CA GLY A 72 12.13 -4.44 -0.16
C GLY A 72 12.30 -5.02 1.25
N CYS A 73 11.27 -5.71 1.75
CA CYS A 73 11.14 -6.00 3.18
C CYS A 73 11.80 -7.26 3.70
N THR A 74 12.26 -8.14 2.81
CA THR A 74 12.80 -9.46 3.18
C THR A 74 14.10 -9.77 2.46
N VAL A 75 14.69 -8.80 1.78
CA VAL A 75 15.88 -8.98 0.96
C VAL A 75 16.90 -7.88 1.26
N VAL A 76 18.10 -8.29 1.64
CA VAL A 76 19.27 -7.42 1.72
C VAL A 76 20.00 -7.50 0.38
N LYS A 77 20.25 -6.35 -0.24
CA LYS A 77 21.04 -6.19 -1.45
C LYS A 77 22.40 -5.62 -1.06
N THR A 78 23.47 -6.16 -1.64
CA THR A 78 24.80 -5.55 -1.53
C THR A 78 24.92 -4.44 -2.57
N CYS A 79 25.38 -3.26 -2.21
CA CYS A 79 25.71 -2.18 -3.13
C CYS A 79 27.24 -2.03 -3.21
N VAL A 80 27.79 -1.89 -4.41
CA VAL A 80 29.23 -1.72 -4.63
C VAL A 80 29.47 -0.42 -5.37
N TYR A 81 30.44 0.37 -4.93
CA TYR A 81 30.77 1.63 -5.59
C TYR A 81 31.76 1.39 -6.73
N ALA A 82 31.31 1.62 -7.96
CA ALA A 82 32.06 1.39 -9.20
C ALA A 82 32.65 2.68 -9.80
N GLY A 83 33.16 3.58 -8.95
CA GLY A 83 33.84 4.80 -9.38
C GLY A 83 32.93 5.74 -10.17
N SER A 84 33.34 6.11 -11.39
CA SER A 84 32.58 7.04 -12.26
C SER A 84 31.22 6.52 -12.73
N ILE A 85 30.93 5.23 -12.54
CA ILE A 85 29.63 4.61 -12.85
C ILE A 85 28.61 4.86 -11.72
N GLY A 86 29.08 5.12 -10.49
CA GLY A 86 28.24 5.25 -9.30
C GLY A 86 28.03 3.93 -8.56
N TRP A 87 26.98 3.87 -7.74
CA TRP A 87 26.62 2.66 -7.01
C TRP A 87 25.89 1.66 -7.90
N ILE A 88 26.33 0.41 -7.85
CA ILE A 88 25.74 -0.70 -8.59
C ILE A 88 25.22 -1.76 -7.64
N ALA A 89 24.17 -2.47 -8.07
CA ALA A 89 23.63 -3.59 -7.33
C ALA A 89 24.53 -4.82 -7.46
N GLY A 90 24.89 -5.38 -6.32
CA GLY A 90 25.50 -6.69 -6.18
C GLY A 90 24.47 -7.77 -5.86
N LYS A 91 24.87 -8.76 -5.06
CA LYS A 91 24.04 -9.93 -4.74
C LYS A 91 22.89 -9.58 -3.78
N ASN A 92 21.73 -10.17 -4.06
CA ASN A 92 20.58 -10.22 -3.15
C ASN A 92 20.67 -11.45 -2.22
N SER A 93 20.35 -11.24 -0.95
CA SER A 93 20.27 -12.28 0.08
C SER A 93 18.93 -12.18 0.80
N SER A 94 18.18 -13.28 0.84
CA SER A 94 16.90 -13.35 1.56
C SER A 94 17.13 -13.43 3.07
N CYS A 95 16.36 -12.65 3.82
CA CYS A 95 16.26 -12.75 5.27
C CYS A 95 15.44 -13.98 5.66
N SER A 96 15.91 -14.73 6.66
CA SER A 96 15.31 -16.03 7.03
C SER A 96 15.53 -16.36 8.51
N GLY A 97 14.79 -17.34 9.01
CA GLY A 97 14.89 -17.78 10.41
C GLY A 97 14.39 -16.73 11.40
N GLY A 98 15.14 -16.53 12.50
CA GLY A 98 14.78 -15.57 13.56
C GLY A 98 14.90 -14.09 13.17
N THR A 99 15.39 -13.79 11.96
CA THR A 99 15.56 -12.42 11.45
C THR A 99 14.98 -12.28 10.03
N PRO A 100 13.64 -12.40 9.86
CA PRO A 100 13.03 -12.51 8.53
C PRO A 100 12.88 -11.16 7.80
N TRP A 101 13.19 -10.03 8.43
CA TRP A 101 12.94 -8.70 7.87
C TRP A 101 14.23 -8.01 7.45
N CYS A 102 14.19 -7.21 6.39
CA CYS A 102 15.26 -6.26 6.10
C CYS A 102 15.00 -4.94 6.84
N ASN A 103 15.98 -4.51 7.63
CA ASN A 103 15.99 -3.24 8.33
C ASN A 103 17.35 -2.56 8.16
N ASP A 104 17.35 -1.35 7.59
CA ASP A 104 18.55 -0.54 7.31
C ASP A 104 19.70 -1.34 6.66
N GLY A 105 19.36 -2.14 5.65
CA GLY A 105 20.34 -2.94 4.90
C GLY A 105 20.83 -4.21 5.61
N ALA A 106 20.16 -4.65 6.68
CA ALA A 106 20.50 -5.88 7.40
C ALA A 106 19.26 -6.73 7.73
N CYS A 107 19.45 -8.04 7.90
CA CYS A 107 18.36 -8.91 8.36
C CYS A 107 18.12 -8.73 9.86
N SER A 108 16.87 -8.53 10.23
CA SER A 108 16.40 -8.11 11.54
C SER A 108 15.20 -8.95 11.98
N ALA A 109 15.05 -9.13 13.29
CA ALA A 109 13.86 -9.72 13.90
C ALA A 109 12.65 -8.77 13.84
N THR A 110 12.92 -7.47 13.68
CA THR A 110 11.91 -6.43 13.57
C THR A 110 11.94 -5.75 12.19
N PRO A 111 10.77 -5.46 11.59
CA PRO A 111 10.65 -4.76 10.32
C PRO A 111 11.19 -3.33 10.36
N SER A 112 11.62 -2.84 9.18
CA SER A 112 12.07 -1.47 9.02
C SER A 112 10.94 -0.45 9.23
N PRO A 113 11.15 0.60 10.05
CA PRO A 113 10.20 1.70 10.22
C PRO A 113 10.16 2.65 9.01
N THR A 114 11.18 2.62 8.15
CA THR A 114 11.31 3.50 6.98
C THR A 114 10.81 2.86 5.69
N LEU A 115 10.87 1.52 5.58
CA LEU A 115 10.43 0.77 4.40
C LEU A 115 8.97 0.26 4.49
N ASN A 116 8.20 0.68 5.51
CA ASN A 116 6.83 0.20 5.77
C ASN A 116 6.71 -1.33 5.77
N CYS A 117 7.73 -2.00 6.30
CA CYS A 117 7.82 -3.47 6.31
C CYS A 117 7.01 -4.15 7.41
N ASN A 118 6.24 -3.38 8.17
CA ASN A 118 5.29 -3.87 9.18
C ASN A 118 4.18 -4.74 8.59
N SER A 119 4.10 -4.83 7.26
CA SER A 119 3.05 -5.52 6.58
C SER A 119 3.62 -6.28 5.38
N ALA A 120 3.77 -7.59 5.52
CA ALA A 120 3.96 -8.46 4.36
C ALA A 120 2.87 -8.11 3.35
N LYS A 121 3.22 -8.00 2.06
CA LYS A 121 2.21 -7.93 0.99
C LYS A 121 1.21 -9.04 1.27
N ALA A 122 -0.07 -8.68 1.31
CA ALA A 122 -1.13 -9.67 1.49
C ALA A 122 -0.90 -10.80 0.48
N ASP A 123 -1.21 -12.03 0.88
CA ASP A 123 -1.41 -13.08 -0.11
C ASP A 123 -2.41 -12.56 -1.16
N ASP A 124 -2.28 -12.99 -2.41
CA ASP A 124 -2.99 -12.42 -3.56
C ASP A 124 -4.54 -12.57 -3.50
N THR A 125 -5.09 -12.91 -2.33
CA THR A 125 -6.51 -13.17 -2.05
C THR A 125 -7.28 -11.90 -1.71
N PHE A 126 -6.69 -10.94 -0.98
CA PHE A 126 -7.40 -9.71 -0.64
C PHE A 126 -7.27 -8.64 -1.72
N GLN A 127 -8.39 -8.30 -2.36
CA GLN A 127 -8.46 -7.23 -3.34
C GLN A 127 -8.79 -5.89 -2.68
N CYS A 128 -7.89 -4.91 -2.83
CA CYS A 128 -8.10 -3.55 -2.34
C CYS A 128 -9.29 -2.87 -3.03
N PRO A 129 -10.33 -2.47 -2.28
CA PRO A 129 -11.46 -1.74 -2.85
C PRO A 129 -11.10 -0.29 -3.20
N SER A 130 -10.30 0.34 -2.34
CA SER A 130 -9.66 1.63 -2.58
C SER A 130 -8.42 1.77 -1.69
N ASN A 131 -7.61 2.81 -1.91
CA ASN A 131 -6.56 3.19 -0.97
C ASN A 131 -7.16 3.45 0.44
N GLY A 132 -6.41 3.11 1.48
CA GLY A 132 -6.80 3.28 2.89
C GLY A 132 -6.63 2.02 3.73
N TYR A 133 -7.22 2.02 4.92
CA TYR A 133 -7.14 0.89 5.86
C TYR A 133 -8.49 0.15 5.93
N TRP A 134 -8.43 -1.17 5.87
CA TRP A 134 -9.59 -2.05 5.76
C TRP A 134 -9.55 -3.15 6.82
N PRO A 135 -10.67 -3.52 7.44
CA PRO A 135 -10.70 -4.60 8.41
C PRO A 135 -10.43 -5.95 7.73
N ASN A 136 -9.78 -6.86 8.45
CA ASN A 136 -9.73 -8.26 8.03
C ASN A 136 -11.03 -8.97 8.47
N LEU A 137 -11.76 -9.57 7.53
CA LEU A 137 -13.04 -10.21 7.81
C LEU A 137 -12.94 -11.47 8.67
N ALA A 138 -11.77 -12.13 8.67
CA ALA A 138 -11.51 -13.37 9.38
C ALA A 138 -10.86 -13.16 10.75
N SER A 139 -10.30 -11.97 11.02
CA SER A 139 -9.60 -11.70 12.28
C SER A 139 -9.75 -10.27 12.77
N CYS A 140 -10.06 -10.15 14.06
CA CYS A 140 -10.19 -8.88 14.77
C CYS A 140 -8.88 -8.13 15.02
N ASN A 141 -7.76 -8.84 15.06
CA ASN A 141 -6.45 -8.23 15.30
C ASN A 141 -5.66 -8.00 14.01
N LYS A 142 -6.23 -8.32 12.84
CA LYS A 142 -5.58 -8.08 11.55
C LYS A 142 -6.34 -7.01 10.77
N TYR A 143 -5.63 -6.34 9.89
CA TYR A 143 -6.21 -5.38 8.96
C TYR A 143 -5.42 -5.38 7.65
N TRP A 144 -5.92 -4.67 6.66
CA TRP A 144 -5.27 -4.49 5.36
C TRP A 144 -5.00 -3.02 5.14
N MET A 145 -3.76 -2.69 4.79
CA MET A 145 -3.38 -1.38 4.27
C MET A 145 -3.35 -1.46 2.75
N CYS A 146 -4.20 -0.67 2.10
CA CYS A 146 -4.33 -0.61 0.66
C CYS A 146 -3.68 0.64 0.10
N THR A 147 -2.83 0.44 -0.90
CA THR A 147 -2.15 1.50 -1.65
C THR A 147 -2.23 1.21 -3.15
N SER A 148 -1.70 2.12 -3.98
CA SER A 148 -1.53 1.86 -5.42
C SER A 148 -0.63 0.66 -5.73
N ALA A 149 0.22 0.25 -4.78
CA ALA A 149 1.08 -0.93 -4.90
C ALA A 149 0.41 -2.25 -4.49
N GLY A 150 -0.83 -2.20 -3.97
CA GLY A 150 -1.60 -3.36 -3.54
C GLY A 150 -1.94 -3.37 -2.05
N ALA A 151 -2.34 -4.56 -1.56
CA ALA A 151 -2.71 -4.80 -0.18
C ALA A 151 -1.51 -5.27 0.66
N PHE A 152 -1.44 -4.80 1.89
CA PHE A 152 -0.42 -5.15 2.87
C PHE A 152 -1.07 -5.53 4.20
N ALA A 153 -0.62 -6.63 4.82
CA ALA A 153 -1.21 -7.17 6.04
C ALA A 153 -0.77 -6.41 7.29
N GLY A 154 -1.68 -5.76 8.00
CA GLY A 154 -1.44 -5.18 9.32
C GLY A 154 -1.79 -6.13 10.47
N ASP A 155 -1.12 -5.96 11.61
CA ASP A 155 -1.34 -6.79 12.80
C ASP A 155 -1.28 -5.99 14.11
N CYS A 156 -2.32 -6.14 14.94
CA CYS A 156 -2.43 -5.57 16.27
C CYS A 156 -1.95 -6.51 17.38
N SER A 157 -1.55 -7.75 17.07
CA SER A 157 -1.14 -8.75 18.06
C SER A 157 0.12 -8.37 18.86
N GLY A 158 0.93 -7.43 18.34
CA GLY A 158 2.06 -6.84 19.07
C GLY A 158 1.65 -5.97 20.27
N TYR A 159 0.38 -5.58 20.36
CA TYR A 159 -0.18 -4.82 21.47
C TYR A 159 -1.08 -5.71 22.34
N ASN A 160 -0.95 -5.58 23.66
CA ASN A 160 -1.67 -6.43 24.61
C ASN A 160 -3.20 -6.33 24.43
N ASN A 161 -3.81 -7.44 23.99
CA ASN A 161 -5.27 -7.56 23.77
C ASN A 161 -5.87 -6.44 22.89
N ALA A 162 -5.15 -6.01 21.86
CA ALA A 162 -5.62 -5.01 20.93
C ALA A 162 -6.32 -5.62 19.71
N VAL A 163 -7.27 -4.88 19.16
CA VAL A 163 -8.01 -5.17 17.92
C VAL A 163 -7.96 -3.96 17.00
N TYR A 164 -8.13 -4.18 15.70
CA TYR A 164 -8.22 -3.09 14.74
C TYR A 164 -9.59 -2.44 14.83
N ASP A 165 -9.61 -1.11 15.02
CA ASP A 165 -10.81 -0.31 14.96
C ASP A 165 -10.91 0.37 13.58
N PRO A 166 -11.88 -0.02 12.72
CA PRO A 166 -12.10 0.62 11.43
C PRO A 166 -12.59 2.07 11.51
N LEU A 167 -13.10 2.53 12.67
CA LEU A 167 -13.54 3.92 12.85
C LEU A 167 -12.34 4.86 12.93
N THR A 168 -11.40 4.55 13.83
CA THR A 168 -10.19 5.34 14.04
C THR A 168 -9.02 4.92 13.16
N THR A 169 -9.11 3.76 12.51
CA THR A 169 -8.04 3.12 11.72
C THR A 169 -6.81 2.73 12.55
N LEU A 170 -6.99 2.50 13.85
CA LEU A 170 -5.92 2.22 14.81
C LEU A 170 -6.11 0.86 15.49
N CYS A 171 -5.01 0.33 16.04
CA CYS A 171 -5.08 -0.77 17.00
C CYS A 171 -5.47 -0.20 18.38
N VAL A 172 -6.63 -0.59 18.89
CA VAL A 172 -7.17 -0.13 20.18
C VAL A 172 -7.38 -1.32 21.12
N PRO A 173 -7.40 -1.12 22.45
CA PRO A 173 -7.76 -2.18 23.38
C PRO A 173 -9.14 -2.76 23.05
N LYS A 174 -9.27 -4.10 23.10
CA LYS A 174 -10.54 -4.81 22.80
C LYS A 174 -11.73 -4.32 23.64
N SER A 175 -11.50 -3.74 24.80
CA SER A 175 -12.56 -3.16 25.65
C SER A 175 -13.16 -1.87 25.10
N GLN A 176 -12.52 -1.20 24.14
CA GLN A 176 -12.96 0.09 23.59
C GLN A 176 -13.84 -0.04 22.35
N VAL A 177 -13.79 -1.19 21.66
CA VAL A 177 -14.50 -1.40 20.41
C VAL A 177 -15.09 -2.80 20.35
N THR A 178 -16.30 -2.90 19.81
CA THR A 178 -16.88 -4.20 19.47
C THR A 178 -16.24 -4.69 18.19
N CYS A 179 -15.58 -5.85 18.23
CA CYS A 179 -15.11 -6.49 17.01
C CYS A 179 -15.86 -7.79 16.75
N SER A 180 -16.15 -8.04 15.48
CA SER A 180 -16.79 -9.27 15.01
C SER A 180 -16.24 -9.65 13.64
N THR A 181 -16.09 -10.93 13.42
CA THR A 181 -15.73 -11.50 12.11
C THR A 181 -16.98 -11.82 11.31
N ILE A 182 -16.81 -12.00 10.00
CA ILE A 182 -17.86 -12.43 9.08
C ILE A 182 -17.56 -13.86 8.61
N SER A 183 -18.60 -14.61 8.24
CA SER A 183 -18.48 -15.90 7.55
C SER A 183 -19.32 -15.87 6.28
N CYS A 184 -18.74 -16.22 5.13
CA CYS A 184 -19.49 -16.32 3.88
C CYS A 184 -20.20 -17.66 3.67
N LYS A 185 -19.86 -18.67 4.47
CA LYS A 185 -20.44 -20.02 4.37
C LYS A 185 -21.95 -20.00 4.63
N ASN A 186 -22.76 -20.42 3.64
CA ASN A 186 -24.23 -20.43 3.68
C ASN A 186 -24.86 -19.09 4.09
N ALA A 187 -24.16 -17.98 3.84
CA ALA A 187 -24.61 -16.67 4.26
C ALA A 187 -25.24 -15.90 3.10
N PRO A 188 -26.04 -14.84 3.38
CA PRO A 188 -26.49 -13.94 2.34
C PRO A 188 -25.30 -13.34 1.58
N ALA A 189 -25.49 -13.04 0.29
CA ALA A 189 -24.45 -12.46 -0.57
C ALA A 189 -23.89 -11.13 -0.02
N TYR A 190 -24.68 -10.38 0.75
CA TYR A 190 -24.26 -9.14 1.38
C TYR A 190 -24.35 -9.25 2.89
N GLN A 191 -23.28 -8.88 3.58
CA GLN A 191 -23.21 -8.90 5.04
C GLN A 191 -22.65 -7.60 5.57
N VAL A 192 -23.38 -6.98 6.51
CA VAL A 192 -22.92 -5.78 7.21
C VAL A 192 -21.77 -6.17 8.15
N VAL A 193 -20.71 -5.36 8.17
CA VAL A 193 -19.64 -5.52 9.17
C VAL A 193 -20.15 -4.99 10.50
N PRO A 194 -20.34 -5.83 11.54
CA PRO A 194 -21.03 -5.40 12.76
C PRO A 194 -20.29 -4.30 13.53
N SER A 195 -18.95 -4.33 13.51
CA SER A 195 -18.09 -3.34 14.14
C SER A 195 -18.02 -2.01 13.37
N ALA A 196 -18.43 -2.00 12.10
CA ALA A 196 -18.43 -0.84 11.23
C ALA A 196 -19.61 -0.92 10.27
N PRO A 197 -20.83 -0.52 10.70
CA PRO A 197 -22.03 -0.71 9.88
C PRO A 197 -22.01 0.03 8.53
N TRP A 198 -21.13 1.02 8.37
CA TRP A 198 -20.84 1.69 7.09
C TRP A 198 -19.97 0.87 6.14
N LEU A 199 -19.49 -0.30 6.56
CA LEU A 199 -18.79 -1.28 5.74
C LEU A 199 -19.67 -2.52 5.56
N TYR A 200 -19.56 -3.16 4.40
CA TYR A 200 -20.24 -4.41 4.12
C TYR A 200 -19.39 -5.31 3.25
N ALA A 201 -19.43 -6.62 3.53
CA ALA A 201 -18.80 -7.65 2.74
C ALA A 201 -19.78 -8.17 1.68
N VAL A 202 -19.26 -8.43 0.49
CA VAL A 202 -19.94 -9.10 -0.60
C VAL A 202 -19.33 -10.49 -0.74
N CYS A 203 -20.06 -11.51 -0.30
CA CYS A 203 -19.69 -12.91 -0.43
C CYS A 203 -20.00 -13.39 -1.84
N THR A 204 -18.95 -13.62 -2.63
CA THR A 204 -19.07 -14.13 -4.01
C THR A 204 -19.05 -15.66 -4.08
N SER A 205 -18.59 -16.31 -3.01
CA SER A 205 -18.59 -17.76 -2.80
C SER A 205 -18.73 -18.07 -1.30
N ASP A 206 -18.79 -19.35 -0.92
CA ASP A 206 -18.74 -19.78 0.49
C ASP A 206 -17.37 -19.57 1.16
N ASN A 207 -16.32 -19.29 0.37
CA ASN A 207 -14.98 -19.01 0.87
C ASN A 207 -14.83 -17.52 1.19
N LEU A 208 -14.55 -17.20 2.45
CA LEU A 208 -14.36 -15.82 2.91
C LEU A 208 -13.19 -15.11 2.21
N ALA A 209 -12.20 -15.84 1.70
CA ALA A 209 -11.08 -15.26 0.97
C ALA A 209 -11.51 -14.62 -0.36
N ASP A 210 -12.67 -15.03 -0.93
CA ASP A 210 -13.20 -14.48 -2.17
C ASP A 210 -14.13 -13.27 -1.93
N ALA A 211 -14.32 -12.89 -0.66
CA ALA A 211 -15.21 -11.80 -0.30
C ALA A 211 -14.58 -10.43 -0.59
N VAL A 212 -15.39 -9.52 -1.13
CA VAL A 212 -15.00 -8.12 -1.35
C VAL A 212 -15.57 -7.26 -0.25
N VAL A 213 -14.77 -6.36 0.32
CA VAL A 213 -15.28 -5.36 1.27
C VAL A 213 -15.60 -4.08 0.53
N LEU A 214 -16.77 -3.51 0.78
CA LEU A 214 -17.18 -2.21 0.25
C LEU A 214 -17.53 -1.28 1.40
N LYS A 215 -17.55 0.02 1.11
CA LYS A 215 -17.94 1.06 2.07
C LYS A 215 -19.11 1.87 1.53
N CYS A 216 -19.94 2.32 2.45
CA CYS A 216 -20.81 3.45 2.24
C CYS A 216 -19.98 4.74 2.10
N GLU A 217 -20.64 5.80 1.66
CA GLU A 217 -19.97 7.06 1.34
C GLU A 217 -19.37 7.73 2.58
N ASN A 218 -19.99 7.50 3.74
CA ASN A 218 -19.49 8.01 5.01
C ASN A 218 -19.78 7.07 6.20
N GLN A 219 -19.11 7.33 7.31
CA GLN A 219 -19.19 6.53 8.55
C GLN A 219 -20.54 6.64 9.29
N ASN A 220 -21.39 7.61 8.91
CA ASN A 220 -22.75 7.79 9.45
C ASN A 220 -23.81 7.20 8.52
N GLN A 221 -23.42 6.27 7.67
CA GLN A 221 -24.33 5.43 6.91
C GLN A 221 -24.28 3.99 7.41
N ARG A 222 -25.29 3.23 7.04
CA ARG A 222 -25.33 1.79 7.22
C ARG A 222 -25.86 1.11 5.96
N TYR A 223 -25.25 -0.01 5.60
CA TYR A 223 -25.83 -0.87 4.56
C TYR A 223 -27.04 -1.63 5.13
N ASN A 224 -28.21 -1.52 4.49
CA ASN A 224 -29.45 -2.15 4.97
C ASN A 224 -29.79 -3.47 4.26
N GLY A 225 -28.91 -3.98 3.41
CA GLY A 225 -29.16 -5.16 2.56
C GLY A 225 -29.42 -4.83 1.10
N THR A 226 -29.83 -3.59 0.79
CA THR A 226 -30.09 -3.12 -0.58
C THR A 226 -29.22 -1.91 -0.95
N ASN A 227 -29.08 -0.95 -0.03
CA ASN A 227 -28.34 0.27 -0.24
C ASN A 227 -27.76 0.82 1.07
N CYS A 228 -26.88 1.81 0.95
CA CYS A 228 -26.40 2.60 2.08
C CYS A 228 -27.43 3.67 2.43
N VAL A 229 -27.94 3.64 3.65
CA VAL A 229 -28.89 4.62 4.19
C VAL A 229 -28.24 5.41 5.31
N ASN A 230 -28.75 6.61 5.59
CA ASN A 230 -28.26 7.43 6.70
C ASN A 230 -28.60 6.72 8.02
N ALA A 231 -27.65 6.72 8.96
CA ALA A 231 -27.78 6.00 10.22
C ALA A 231 -27.06 6.74 11.35
N CYS A 232 -27.62 6.65 12.55
CA CYS A 232 -27.00 7.24 13.73
C CYS A 232 -25.95 6.30 14.33
N ASN A 233 -24.72 6.40 13.83
CA ASN A 233 -23.55 5.71 14.40
C ASN A 233 -22.80 6.57 15.42
N GLN A 234 -23.02 7.89 15.42
CA GLN A 234 -22.49 8.84 16.40
C GLN A 234 -23.46 10.03 16.54
N ALA A 235 -23.36 10.74 17.66
CA ALA A 235 -24.14 11.96 17.87
C ALA A 235 -23.57 13.13 17.08
N GLY A 236 -24.45 13.95 16.51
CA GLY A 236 -24.06 15.13 15.72
C GLY A 236 -25.00 15.40 14.56
N ARG A 237 -24.58 16.32 13.70
CA ARG A 237 -25.23 16.63 12.42
C ARG A 237 -24.31 16.23 11.28
N PHE A 238 -24.90 15.62 10.27
CA PHE A 238 -24.17 15.05 9.15
C PHE A 238 -24.86 15.37 7.83
N PRO A 239 -24.13 15.37 6.70
CA PRO A 239 -24.72 15.60 5.40
C PRO A 239 -25.78 14.55 5.11
N LEU A 240 -26.90 14.95 4.50
CA LEU A 240 -27.93 14.00 4.09
C LEU A 240 -27.54 13.36 2.76
N TRP A 241 -27.40 12.04 2.72
CA TRP A 241 -27.07 11.31 1.49
C TRP A 241 -28.26 10.56 0.92
N ALA A 242 -28.23 10.25 -0.38
CA ALA A 242 -29.20 9.33 -0.95
C ALA A 242 -29.08 7.91 -0.38
N PRO A 243 -30.20 7.13 -0.41
CA PRO A 243 -31.50 7.46 -1.02
C PRO A 243 -32.38 8.39 -0.18
N ASP A 244 -32.01 8.69 1.08
CA ASP A 244 -32.89 9.44 1.99
C ASP A 244 -32.90 10.95 1.73
N SER A 245 -32.09 11.43 0.78
CA SER A 245 -32.19 12.79 0.27
C SER A 245 -33.44 12.95 -0.60
N ALA A 246 -34.16 14.06 -0.42
CA ALA A 246 -35.39 14.36 -1.15
C ALA A 246 -35.20 14.47 -2.68
N ALA A 247 -33.96 14.47 -3.16
CA ALA A 247 -33.59 14.69 -4.55
C ALA A 247 -33.31 13.42 -5.36
N GLY A 248 -33.36 12.21 -4.77
CA GLY A 248 -32.92 11.00 -5.48
C GLY A 248 -31.48 11.11 -6.02
N ALA A 249 -30.66 11.95 -5.38
CA ALA A 249 -29.37 12.40 -5.90
C ALA A 249 -28.32 11.29 -5.79
N ALA A 250 -27.38 11.16 -6.73
CA ALA A 250 -26.26 10.21 -6.60
C ALA A 250 -25.19 10.66 -5.57
N GLY A 251 -25.53 11.55 -4.63
CA GLY A 251 -24.56 12.18 -3.72
C GLY A 251 -25.21 12.93 -2.56
N ALA A 252 -24.42 13.77 -1.88
CA ALA A 252 -24.85 14.55 -0.72
C ALA A 252 -25.81 15.67 -1.11
N ASP A 253 -26.93 15.79 -0.38
CA ASP A 253 -27.79 16.97 -0.39
C ASP A 253 -27.15 18.05 0.47
N THR A 254 -26.64 19.09 -0.20
CA THR A 254 -25.95 20.21 0.45
C THR A 254 -26.91 21.17 1.15
N GLY A 255 -28.22 21.11 0.89
CA GLY A 255 -29.22 21.96 1.54
C GLY A 255 -29.84 21.33 2.80
N SER A 256 -29.58 20.05 3.03
CA SER A 256 -30.17 19.28 4.11
C SER A 256 -29.10 18.59 4.96
N TYR A 257 -29.48 18.21 6.17
CA TYR A 257 -28.67 17.42 7.07
C TYR A 257 -29.55 16.38 7.76
N PHE A 258 -28.95 15.37 8.36
CA PHE A 258 -29.62 14.60 9.40
C PHE A 258 -28.92 14.80 10.74
N GLU A 259 -29.72 14.76 11.80
CA GLU A 259 -29.28 14.91 13.17
C GLU A 259 -29.48 13.60 13.94
N CYS A 260 -28.46 13.26 14.71
CA CYS A 260 -28.42 12.14 15.63
C CYS A 260 -28.16 12.66 17.03
N VAL A 261 -29.09 12.42 17.94
CA VAL A 261 -29.05 12.95 19.31
C VAL A 261 -28.70 11.82 20.27
N ALA A 262 -27.68 12.01 21.10
CA ALA A 262 -27.42 11.10 22.20
C ALA A 262 -28.48 11.25 23.29
N ASN A 263 -29.13 10.16 23.66
CA ASN A 263 -30.06 10.07 24.78
C ASN A 263 -29.64 8.92 25.69
N GLY A 264 -28.86 9.24 26.73
CA GLY A 264 -28.23 8.22 27.58
C GLY A 264 -27.27 7.35 26.76
N ASN A 265 -27.52 6.04 26.72
CA ASN A 265 -26.71 5.07 25.98
C ASN A 265 -27.26 4.80 24.56
N GLU A 266 -28.32 5.49 24.15
CA GLU A 266 -28.94 5.32 22.85
C GLU A 266 -28.69 6.54 21.95
N LEU A 267 -28.67 6.31 20.64
CA LEU A 267 -28.69 7.37 19.63
C LEU A 267 -30.10 7.43 19.02
N ILE A 268 -30.72 8.59 19.10
CA ILE A 268 -32.03 8.87 18.50
C ILE A 268 -31.82 9.55 17.14
N GLY A 269 -32.53 9.05 16.13
CA GLY A 269 -32.50 9.56 14.75
C GLY A 269 -32.44 8.41 13.73
N PRO A 270 -32.10 8.68 12.46
CA PRO A 270 -31.76 9.99 11.90
C PRO A 270 -32.99 10.90 11.75
N THR A 271 -32.90 12.13 12.24
CA THR A 271 -33.95 13.16 12.01
C THR A 271 -33.48 14.11 10.91
N VAL A 272 -34.24 14.21 9.81
CA VAL A 272 -33.88 15.07 8.69
C VAL A 272 -34.21 16.54 9.00
N GLY A 273 -33.25 17.43 8.77
CA GLY A 273 -33.37 18.87 8.87
C GLY A 273 -32.95 19.57 7.59
N LYS A 274 -33.35 20.84 7.43
CA LYS A 274 -32.94 21.70 6.31
C LYS A 274 -32.16 22.90 6.81
N CYS A 275 -31.15 23.30 6.06
CA CYS A 275 -30.47 24.56 6.34
C CYS A 275 -31.42 25.74 6.11
N PRO A 276 -31.42 26.76 7.00
CA PRO A 276 -32.26 27.92 6.83
C PRO A 276 -31.99 28.67 5.51
N GLY A 277 -33.03 29.20 4.86
CA GLY A 277 -32.89 30.00 3.65
C GLY A 277 -32.20 29.25 2.50
N LYS A 278 -31.14 29.85 1.93
CA LYS A 278 -30.27 29.22 0.91
C LYS A 278 -28.96 28.69 1.52
N GLY A 279 -28.96 28.41 2.82
CA GLY A 279 -27.78 27.91 3.52
C GLY A 279 -27.33 26.54 3.00
N THR A 280 -26.03 26.28 3.10
CA THR A 280 -25.41 25.01 2.72
C THR A 280 -24.83 24.32 3.95
N PHE A 281 -25.11 23.04 4.12
CA PHE A 281 -24.53 22.25 5.19
C PHE A 281 -23.05 21.97 4.90
N ASP A 282 -22.19 22.43 5.80
CA ASP A 282 -20.76 22.16 5.79
C ASP A 282 -20.46 20.95 6.69
N SER A 283 -20.00 19.86 6.08
CA SER A 283 -19.65 18.63 6.76
C SER A 283 -18.42 18.75 7.65
N ALA A 284 -17.51 19.68 7.37
CA ALA A 284 -16.28 19.86 8.14
C ALA A 284 -16.55 20.55 9.48
N THR A 285 -17.50 21.49 9.49
CA THR A 285 -17.91 22.21 10.72
C THR A 285 -19.18 21.68 11.35
N SER A 286 -19.85 20.72 10.70
CA SER A 286 -21.16 20.16 11.06
C SER A 286 -22.24 21.23 11.24
N ARG A 287 -22.22 22.28 10.41
CA ARG A 287 -23.09 23.47 10.53
C ARG A 287 -23.62 23.93 9.19
N CYS A 288 -24.78 24.59 9.22
CA CYS A 288 -25.24 25.36 8.07
C CYS A 288 -24.45 26.65 7.95
N THR A 289 -23.92 26.89 6.76
CA THR A 289 -23.22 28.09 6.37
C THR A 289 -24.10 28.92 5.44
N PHE A 290 -23.94 30.24 5.48
CA PHE A 290 -24.72 31.18 4.67
C PHE A 290 -23.73 32.06 3.92
N THR A 291 -23.88 32.11 2.60
CA THR A 291 -23.12 33.00 1.71
C THR A 291 -24.02 34.10 1.20
#